data_AF-A0AA38ID69-F1
#
_entry.id   AF-A0AA38ID69-F1
#
_cell.length_a   1.000
_cell.length_b   1.000
_cell.length_c   1.000
_cell.angle_alpha   90.00
_cell.angle_beta   90.00
_cell.angle_gamma   90.00
#
_symmetry.space_group_name_H-M   'P 1'
#
loop_
_entity.id
_entity.type
_entity.pdbx_description
1 polymer ?
#
loop_
_entity_poly.entity_id
_entity_poly.type
_entity_poly.pdbx_seq_one_letter_code
_entity_poly.pdbx_strand_id
1 'polypeptide(L)'
;MHSWNSSFVFLLFIFTNNEVESKKNVWLRKFQMCDLDYDYPIKFESMSRIRNDLQYVNITATVNTPFGQDQSMNATFEYSPTGTGYMPLFKFTRSDLCDFFNKDLGPFWFELQRQIAVPHRSCPVPVGRYNVKNYQLPFNKLHMPLPTGFIRSLINIVGTSTNKMISCLSCLVEITNE
;
A
#
# COMPACT_ATOMS: atom_id res chain seq x y z
N MET A 1 -29.31 23.40 -27.37
CA MET A 1 -29.32 22.60 -26.12
C MET A 1 -28.00 21.86 -26.02
N HIS A 2 -27.00 22.45 -25.36
CA HIS A 2 -25.77 21.76 -24.98
C HIS A 2 -25.76 21.63 -23.45
N SER A 3 -26.08 20.43 -22.98
CA SER A 3 -25.90 20.03 -21.59
C SER A 3 -24.46 19.58 -21.42
N TRP A 4 -23.64 20.41 -20.79
CA TRP A 4 -22.30 20.05 -20.35
C TRP A 4 -22.40 19.28 -19.03
N ASN A 5 -21.71 18.14 -18.97
CA ASN A 5 -21.58 17.27 -17.81
C ASN A 5 -21.03 18.01 -16.58
N SER A 6 -21.90 18.29 -15.60
CA SER A 6 -21.55 18.89 -14.30
C SER A 6 -20.62 18.05 -13.40
N SER A 7 -20.28 16.81 -13.78
CA SER A 7 -19.48 15.93 -12.93
C SER A 7 -17.96 16.13 -13.04
N PHE A 8 -17.47 16.83 -14.07
CA PHE A 8 -16.02 17.04 -14.27
C PHE A 8 -15.47 18.28 -13.55
N VAL A 9 -16.33 19.25 -13.22
CA VAL A 9 -15.89 20.53 -12.63
C VAL A 9 -15.59 20.38 -11.13
N PHE A 10 -16.25 19.47 -10.43
CA PHE A 10 -15.99 19.22 -9.00
C PHE A 10 -14.65 18.54 -8.73
N LEU A 11 -14.14 17.73 -9.66
CA LEU A 11 -12.81 17.14 -9.54
C LEU A 11 -11.69 18.15 -9.76
N LEU A 12 -11.89 19.15 -10.61
CA LEU A 12 -10.89 20.21 -10.84
C LEU A 12 -10.78 21.19 -9.67
N PHE A 13 -11.88 21.51 -8.98
CA PHE A 13 -11.84 22.47 -7.86
C PHE A 13 -11.24 21.95 -6.55
N ILE A 14 -11.14 20.63 -6.36
CA ILE A 14 -10.46 20.06 -5.19
C ILE A 14 -8.93 20.12 -5.35
N PHE A 15 -8.40 20.24 -6.58
CA PHE A 15 -6.95 20.25 -6.83
C PHE A 15 -6.37 21.63 -7.23
N THR A 16 -7.18 22.70 -7.31
CA THR A 16 -6.68 24.05 -7.68
C THR A 16 -6.40 24.97 -6.50
N ASN A 17 -6.49 24.50 -5.25
CA ASN A 17 -5.80 25.22 -4.19
C ASN A 17 -4.33 24.86 -4.25
N ASN A 18 -3.51 25.89 -4.45
CA ASN A 18 -2.07 25.90 -4.28
C ASN A 18 -1.67 25.33 -2.90
N GLU A 19 -1.75 24.01 -2.70
CA GLU A 19 -0.83 23.37 -1.78
C GLU A 19 0.51 23.41 -2.49
N VAL A 20 1.27 24.48 -2.21
CA VAL A 20 2.72 24.37 -2.05
C VAL A 20 2.96 22.99 -1.47
N GLU A 21 3.71 22.14 -2.18
CA GLU A 21 3.98 20.74 -1.85
C GLU A 21 4.56 20.67 -0.43
N SER A 22 3.67 20.72 0.56
CA SER A 22 4.03 20.77 1.96
C SER A 22 4.51 19.38 2.29
N LYS A 23 5.71 19.30 2.83
CA LYS A 23 6.27 18.01 3.22
C LYS A 23 5.27 17.35 4.17
N LYS A 24 4.81 16.15 3.80
CA LYS A 24 3.83 15.38 4.57
C LYS A 24 4.55 14.30 5.36
N ASN A 25 4.12 14.10 6.59
CA ASN A 25 4.50 12.93 7.38
C ASN A 25 3.48 11.82 7.17
N VAL A 26 3.94 10.59 6.95
CA VAL A 26 3.09 9.41 6.75
C VAL A 26 3.35 8.41 7.87
N TRP A 27 2.29 8.09 8.61
CA TRP A 27 2.32 7.20 9.76
C TRP A 27 1.52 5.93 9.47
N LEU A 28 2.17 4.78 9.47
CA LEU A 28 1.52 3.47 9.39
C LEU A 28 0.89 3.12 10.74
N ARG A 29 -0.42 3.35 10.89
CA ARG A 29 -1.17 3.09 12.12
C ARG A 29 -1.59 1.62 12.24
N LYS A 30 -1.87 0.97 11.12
CA LYS A 30 -2.24 -0.45 11.07
C LYS A 30 -1.65 -1.10 9.83
N PHE A 31 -1.09 -2.30 9.98
CA PHE A 31 -0.66 -3.14 8.86
C PHE A 31 -0.70 -4.61 9.29
N GLN A 32 -1.74 -5.32 8.89
CA GLN A 32 -2.00 -6.69 9.35
C GLN A 32 -2.75 -7.51 8.32
N MET A 33 -2.77 -8.83 8.51
CA MET A 33 -3.65 -9.72 7.76
C MET A 33 -5.12 -9.37 8.02
N CYS A 34 -5.97 -9.58 7.02
CA CYS A 34 -7.41 -9.34 7.16
C CYS A 34 -8.08 -10.34 8.10
N ASP A 35 -7.69 -11.61 7.98
CA ASP A 35 -8.17 -12.74 8.75
C ASP A 35 -6.94 -13.47 9.31
N LEU A 36 -6.88 -13.67 10.63
CA LEU A 36 -5.74 -14.32 11.28
C LEU A 36 -5.87 -15.84 11.27
N ASP A 37 -7.09 -16.36 11.10
CA ASP A 37 -7.41 -17.79 11.13
C ASP A 37 -7.31 -18.42 9.73
N TYR A 38 -7.33 -17.60 8.67
CA TYR A 38 -7.17 -18.08 7.30
C TYR A 38 -5.71 -18.45 6.99
N ASP A 39 -5.50 -19.64 6.42
CA ASP A 39 -4.18 -20.14 6.05
C ASP A 39 -3.69 -19.57 4.70
N TYR A 40 -3.33 -18.29 4.69
CA TYR A 40 -2.79 -17.65 3.49
C TYR A 40 -1.43 -18.26 3.10
N PRO A 41 -1.20 -18.55 1.80
CA PRO A 41 0.13 -18.90 1.30
C PRO A 41 1.21 -17.85 1.59
N ILE A 42 0.82 -16.59 1.72
CA ILE A 42 1.71 -15.50 2.10
C ILE A 42 1.15 -14.78 3.33
N LYS A 43 1.92 -14.84 4.42
CA LYS A 43 1.56 -14.27 5.73
C LYS A 43 2.54 -13.17 6.11
N PHE A 44 2.03 -12.16 6.80
CA PHE A 44 2.81 -11.03 7.29
C PHE A 44 2.47 -10.76 8.75
N GLU A 45 3.52 -10.49 9.53
CA GLU A 45 3.42 -9.95 10.88
C GLU A 45 4.15 -8.62 10.88
N SER A 46 3.56 -7.60 11.50
CA SER A 46 4.21 -6.31 11.63
C SER A 46 4.06 -5.71 13.01
N MET A 47 5.06 -4.96 13.41
CA MET A 47 5.06 -4.16 14.63
C MET A 47 5.69 -2.81 14.30
N SER A 48 4.98 -1.72 14.63
CA SER A 48 5.49 -0.37 14.49
C SER A 48 5.86 0.22 15.85
N ARG A 49 6.85 1.11 15.84
CA ARG A 49 7.24 1.90 17.02
C ARG A 49 7.63 3.30 16.58
N ILE A 50 7.39 4.27 17.44
CA ILE A 50 7.80 5.66 17.22
C ILE A 50 8.94 5.98 18.17
N ARG A 51 10.02 6.57 17.65
CA ARG A 51 11.16 7.03 18.44
C ARG A 51 11.72 8.30 17.83
N ASN A 52 11.81 9.36 18.63
CA ASN A 52 12.29 10.69 18.20
C ASN A 52 11.55 11.17 16.93
N ASP A 53 10.23 11.12 16.94
CA ASP A 53 9.35 11.51 15.81
C ASP A 53 9.60 10.76 14.49
N LEU A 54 10.27 9.61 14.56
CA LEU A 54 10.47 8.73 13.42
C LEU A 54 9.75 7.39 13.67
N GLN A 55 9.03 6.92 12.65
CA GLN A 55 8.37 5.62 12.70
C GLN A 55 9.29 4.53 12.15
N TYR A 56 9.44 3.47 12.94
CA TYR A 56 10.16 2.27 12.56
C TYR A 56 9.21 1.08 12.54
N VAL A 57 9.37 0.19 11.57
CA VAL A 57 8.61 -1.04 11.45
C VAL A 57 9.54 -2.26 11.51
N ASN A 58 9.05 -3.30 12.18
CA ASN A 58 9.53 -4.66 12.06
C ASN A 58 8.49 -5.42 11.25
N ILE A 59 8.90 -6.10 10.18
CA ILE A 59 8.02 -6.90 9.33
C ILE A 59 8.63 -8.28 9.18
N THR A 60 7.86 -9.32 9.48
CA THR A 60 8.18 -10.70 9.15
C THR A 60 7.21 -11.15 8.08
N ALA A 61 7.71 -11.65 6.95
CA ALA A 61 6.90 -12.25 5.91
C ALA A 61 7.29 -13.71 5.74
N THR A 62 6.28 -14.58 5.66
CA THR A 62 6.44 -15.99 5.28
C THR A 62 5.77 -16.19 3.93
N VAL A 63 6.56 -16.56 2.93
CA VAL A 63 6.16 -16.71 1.53
C VAL A 63 6.27 -18.18 1.18
N ASN A 64 5.13 -18.88 1.07
CA ASN A 64 5.10 -20.33 0.75
C ASN A 64 4.84 -20.61 -0.75
N THR A 65 4.58 -19.56 -1.54
CA THR A 65 4.46 -19.60 -3.00
C THR A 65 5.17 -18.37 -3.57
N PRO A 66 5.84 -18.44 -4.73
CA PRO A 66 6.52 -17.27 -5.30
C PRO A 66 5.59 -16.06 -5.40
N PHE A 67 6.00 -14.95 -4.77
CA PHE A 67 5.16 -13.75 -4.66
C PHE A 67 5.28 -12.89 -5.91
N GLY A 68 4.14 -12.59 -6.53
CA GLY A 68 4.05 -11.92 -7.83
C GLY A 68 3.89 -12.87 -9.01
N GLN A 69 4.09 -14.19 -8.83
CA GLN A 69 3.92 -15.17 -9.91
C GLN A 69 2.45 -15.50 -10.11
N ASP A 70 1.93 -15.29 -11.32
CA ASP A 70 0.56 -15.59 -11.72
C ASP A 70 -0.48 -15.04 -10.72
N GLN A 71 -0.20 -13.85 -10.17
CA GLN A 71 -0.98 -13.21 -9.12
C GLN A 71 -1.53 -11.88 -9.59
N SER A 72 -2.81 -11.66 -9.30
CA SER A 72 -3.49 -10.39 -9.47
C SER A 72 -3.71 -9.73 -8.11
N MET A 73 -3.96 -8.43 -8.11
CA MET A 73 -4.26 -7.68 -6.91
C MET A 73 -5.50 -6.82 -7.11
N ASN A 74 -6.37 -6.83 -6.10
CA ASN A 74 -7.49 -5.90 -5.96
C ASN A 74 -7.25 -5.07 -4.71
N ALA A 75 -7.26 -3.75 -4.83
CA ALA A 75 -7.08 -2.86 -3.70
C ALA A 75 -8.21 -1.83 -3.65
N THR A 76 -8.75 -1.61 -2.44
CA THR A 76 -9.77 -0.60 -2.18
C THR A 76 -9.24 0.41 -1.18
N PHE A 77 -9.44 1.70 -1.47
CA PHE A 77 -8.97 2.80 -0.63
C PHE A 77 -10.16 3.63 -0.17
N GLU A 78 -10.18 3.93 1.11
CA GLU A 78 -11.18 4.77 1.76
C GLU A 78 -10.47 5.87 2.53
N TYR A 79 -11.07 7.05 2.61
CA TYR A 79 -10.50 8.22 3.25
C TYR A 79 -11.41 8.80 4.32
N SER A 80 -10.81 9.32 5.37
CA SER A 80 -11.47 10.15 6.37
C SER A 80 -10.55 11.30 6.80
N PRO A 81 -11.03 12.54 6.87
CA PRO A 81 -10.24 13.64 7.44
C PRO A 81 -10.00 13.48 8.95
N THR A 82 -10.90 12.80 9.66
CA THR A 82 -10.92 12.72 11.15
C THR A 82 -10.65 11.32 11.68
N GLY A 83 -10.48 10.31 10.82
CA GLY A 83 -10.36 8.91 11.19
C GLY A 83 -11.70 8.19 11.42
N THR A 84 -12.83 8.88 11.22
CA THR A 84 -14.20 8.37 11.33
C THR A 84 -15.02 8.72 10.08
N GLY A 85 -16.07 7.96 9.76
CA GLY A 85 -16.92 8.24 8.59
C GLY A 85 -16.16 8.12 7.25
N TYR A 86 -15.55 6.96 7.01
CA TYR A 86 -14.76 6.72 5.81
C TYR A 86 -15.59 6.81 4.53
N MET A 87 -15.06 7.50 3.53
CA MET A 87 -15.64 7.65 2.20
C MET A 87 -14.78 6.88 1.18
N PRO A 88 -15.38 6.20 0.19
CA PRO A 88 -14.62 5.55 -0.88
C PRO A 88 -13.80 6.59 -1.66
N LEU A 89 -12.49 6.37 -1.81
CA LEU A 89 -11.65 7.16 -2.70
C LEU A 89 -11.59 6.54 -4.09
N PHE A 90 -11.01 5.34 -4.18
CA PHE A 90 -10.88 4.60 -5.42
C PHE A 90 -10.69 3.12 -5.14
N LYS A 91 -10.95 2.32 -6.18
CA LYS A 91 -10.62 0.90 -6.23
C LYS A 91 -9.80 0.68 -7.48
N PHE A 92 -8.79 -0.16 -7.41
CA PHE A 92 -8.07 -0.56 -8.60
C PHE A 92 -7.71 -2.04 -8.57
N THR A 93 -7.56 -2.58 -9.76
CA THR A 93 -7.18 -3.96 -10.00
C THR A 93 -5.94 -3.97 -10.89
N ARG A 94 -4.98 -4.83 -10.55
CA ARG A 94 -3.81 -5.12 -11.36
C ARG A 94 -3.81 -6.61 -11.68
N SER A 95 -3.77 -6.94 -12.95
CA SER A 95 -3.71 -8.33 -13.43
C SER A 95 -2.34 -8.96 -13.17
N ASP A 96 -1.29 -8.15 -13.24
CA ASP A 96 0.09 -8.56 -12.99
C ASP A 96 0.64 -7.81 -11.77
N LEU A 97 0.87 -8.55 -10.70
CA LEU A 97 1.39 -8.02 -9.44
C LEU A 97 2.88 -7.63 -9.55
N CYS A 98 3.68 -8.33 -10.35
CA CYS A 98 5.07 -7.95 -10.59
C CYS A 98 5.19 -6.63 -11.34
N ASP A 99 4.31 -6.41 -12.32
CA ASP A 99 4.26 -5.16 -13.06
C ASP A 99 3.94 -3.98 -12.13
N PHE A 100 2.95 -4.16 -11.24
CA PHE A 100 2.60 -3.18 -10.21
C PHE A 100 3.78 -2.84 -9.30
N PHE A 101 4.47 -3.85 -8.75
CA PHE A 101 5.61 -3.61 -7.87
C PHE A 101 6.76 -2.88 -8.57
N ASN A 102 7.09 -3.27 -9.80
CA ASN A 102 8.23 -2.71 -10.52
C ASN A 102 7.95 -1.34 -11.14
N LYS A 103 6.72 -1.06 -11.58
CA LYS A 103 6.36 0.20 -12.24
C LYS A 103 5.69 1.20 -11.28
N ASP A 104 4.61 0.79 -10.61
CA ASP A 104 3.78 1.71 -9.82
C ASP A 104 4.41 2.01 -8.45
N LEU A 105 4.93 1.00 -7.76
CA LEU A 105 5.65 1.20 -6.49
C LEU A 105 7.13 1.55 -6.70
N GLY A 106 7.75 0.93 -7.72
CA GLY A 106 9.09 1.25 -8.22
C GLY A 106 10.12 1.49 -7.11
N PRO A 107 10.62 2.74 -6.93
CA PRO A 107 11.66 3.02 -5.94
C PRO A 107 11.33 2.62 -4.49
N PHE A 108 10.06 2.72 -4.07
CA PHE A 108 9.63 2.25 -2.75
C PHE A 108 9.86 0.75 -2.60
N TRP A 109 9.42 -0.02 -3.61
CA TRP A 109 9.57 -1.47 -3.64
C TRP A 109 11.04 -1.90 -3.69
N PHE A 110 11.85 -1.22 -4.52
CA PHE A 110 13.27 -1.56 -4.67
C PHE A 110 14.09 -1.37 -3.39
N GLU A 111 13.75 -0.36 -2.60
CA GLU A 111 14.36 -0.18 -1.28
C GLU A 111 14.00 -1.31 -0.32
N LEU A 112 12.74 -1.74 -0.34
CA LEU A 112 12.29 -2.85 0.48
C LEU A 112 13.00 -4.16 0.08
N GLN A 113 13.13 -4.45 -1.22
CA GLN A 113 13.87 -5.60 -1.74
C GLN A 113 15.30 -5.66 -1.21
N ARG A 114 15.99 -4.50 -1.21
CA ARG A 114 17.34 -4.38 -0.67
C ARG A 114 17.40 -4.76 0.82
N GLN A 115 16.40 -4.36 1.62
CA GLN A 115 16.35 -4.69 3.05
C GLN A 115 16.14 -6.18 3.32
N ILE A 116 15.42 -6.87 2.43
CA ILE A 116 15.13 -8.31 2.57
C ILE A 116 16.09 -9.20 1.76
N ALA A 117 17.20 -8.64 1.25
CA ALA A 117 18.19 -9.33 0.43
C ALA A 117 17.62 -10.01 -0.83
N VAL A 118 16.52 -9.46 -1.36
CA VAL A 118 15.95 -9.87 -2.66
C VAL A 118 16.62 -9.05 -3.76
N PRO A 119 17.05 -9.67 -4.88
CA PRO A 119 17.72 -8.93 -5.95
C PRO A 119 16.89 -7.77 -6.48
N HIS A 120 17.55 -6.67 -6.84
CA HIS A 120 16.90 -5.47 -7.34
C HIS A 120 16.02 -5.77 -8.57
N ARG A 121 14.77 -5.27 -8.58
CA ARG A 121 13.78 -5.49 -9.64
C ARG A 121 13.43 -6.96 -9.91
N SER A 122 13.85 -7.87 -9.03
CA SER A 122 13.49 -9.27 -9.19
C SER A 122 12.03 -9.48 -8.81
N CYS A 123 11.30 -10.12 -9.71
CA CYS A 123 9.95 -10.59 -9.47
C CYS A 123 9.72 -11.81 -10.37
N PRO A 124 9.14 -12.91 -9.88
CA PRO A 124 8.57 -13.09 -8.55
C PRO A 124 9.60 -13.13 -7.41
N VAL A 125 9.19 -12.76 -6.20
CA VAL A 125 9.99 -12.96 -4.99
C VAL A 125 9.93 -14.44 -4.59
N PRO A 126 11.07 -15.10 -4.34
CA PRO A 126 11.08 -16.54 -4.09
C PRO A 126 10.42 -16.93 -2.76
N VAL A 127 10.15 -18.22 -2.61
CA VAL A 127 9.69 -18.81 -1.35
C VAL A 127 10.74 -18.60 -0.25
N GLY A 128 10.29 -18.25 0.94
CA GLY A 128 11.19 -18.01 2.07
C GLY A 128 10.58 -17.24 3.22
N ARG A 129 11.39 -17.01 4.24
CA ARG A 129 11.05 -16.17 5.38
C ARG A 129 11.90 -14.90 5.34
N TYR A 130 11.23 -13.76 5.19
CA TYR A 130 11.85 -12.45 5.07
C TYR A 130 11.63 -11.65 6.33
N ASN A 131 12.66 -10.93 6.76
CA ASN A 131 12.61 -10.13 7.98
C ASN A 131 13.19 -8.76 7.72
N VAL A 132 12.42 -7.75 8.10
CA VAL A 132 12.85 -6.35 8.15
C VAL A 132 12.79 -5.92 9.60
N LYS A 133 13.86 -5.33 10.12
CA LYS A 133 13.94 -4.87 11.51
C LYS A 133 14.33 -3.40 11.56
N ASN A 134 13.65 -2.64 12.40
CA ASN A 134 13.90 -1.23 12.68
C ASN A 134 14.00 -0.40 11.41
N TYR A 135 13.10 -0.65 10.45
CA TYR A 135 13.15 0.00 9.16
C TYR A 135 12.22 1.21 9.11
N GLN A 136 12.71 2.32 8.57
CA GLN A 136 11.86 3.45 8.22
C GLN A 136 11.33 3.22 6.82
N LEU A 137 10.00 3.15 6.68
CA LEU A 137 9.40 3.01 5.36
C LEU A 137 9.68 4.27 4.54
N PRO A 138 10.17 4.13 3.29
CA PRO A 138 10.56 5.27 2.47
C PRO A 138 9.33 5.89 1.80
N PHE A 139 8.36 6.35 2.61
CA PHE A 139 7.10 6.93 2.11
C PHE A 139 7.32 8.13 1.20
N ASN A 140 8.44 8.86 1.35
CA ASN A 140 8.87 9.91 0.45
C ASN A 140 9.17 9.43 -0.99
N LYS A 141 9.31 8.12 -1.21
CA LYS A 141 9.49 7.51 -2.54
C LYS A 141 8.18 7.06 -3.17
N LEU A 142 7.04 7.23 -2.50
CA LEU A 142 5.72 7.04 -3.11
C LEU A 142 5.34 8.32 -3.82
N HIS A 143 5.31 8.29 -5.16
CA HIS A 143 4.88 9.42 -5.97
C HIS A 143 3.35 9.49 -6.07
N MET A 144 2.67 9.63 -4.93
CA MET A 144 1.22 9.78 -4.89
C MET A 144 0.84 11.04 -4.09
N PRO A 145 0.00 11.93 -4.64
CA PRO A 145 -0.55 13.04 -3.87
C PRO A 145 -1.51 12.46 -2.82
N LEU A 146 -1.09 12.49 -1.55
CA LEU A 146 -1.89 11.97 -0.43
C LEU A 146 -2.50 13.14 0.35
N PRO A 147 -3.85 13.21 0.49
CA PRO A 147 -4.47 14.24 1.30
C PRO A 147 -4.16 14.02 2.79
N THR A 148 -4.03 15.11 3.53
CA THR A 148 -3.93 15.09 5.00
C THR A 148 -5.18 14.44 5.59
N GLY A 149 -5.00 13.48 6.50
CA GLY A 149 -6.09 12.70 7.09
C GLY A 149 -5.73 11.22 7.19
N PHE A 150 -6.72 10.35 7.09
CA PHE A 150 -6.59 8.90 7.27
C PHE A 150 -6.99 8.18 5.99
N ILE A 151 -6.13 7.27 5.54
CA ILE A 151 -6.44 6.38 4.42
C ILE A 151 -6.41 4.94 4.92
N ARG A 152 -7.55 4.27 4.81
CA ARG A 152 -7.68 2.84 4.99
C ARG A 152 -7.56 2.17 3.63
N SER A 153 -6.83 1.06 3.58
CA SER A 153 -6.83 0.18 2.43
C SER A 153 -7.06 -1.28 2.79
N LEU A 154 -7.69 -1.99 1.87
CA LEU A 154 -7.85 -3.43 1.87
C LEU A 154 -7.26 -3.95 0.56
N ILE A 155 -6.28 -4.84 0.65
CA ILE A 155 -5.52 -5.36 -0.48
C ILE A 155 -5.69 -6.87 -0.51
N ASN A 156 -6.28 -7.38 -1.58
CA ASN A 156 -6.47 -8.80 -1.84
C ASN A 156 -5.54 -9.22 -2.97
N ILE A 157 -4.75 -10.27 -2.76
CA ILE A 157 -3.89 -10.87 -3.77
C ILE A 157 -4.46 -12.24 -4.10
N VAL A 158 -4.73 -12.49 -5.38
CA VAL A 158 -5.45 -13.67 -5.86
C VAL A 158 -4.64 -14.35 -6.95
N GLY A 159 -4.48 -15.67 -6.86
CA GLY A 159 -3.85 -16.47 -7.91
C GLY A 159 -4.73 -16.49 -9.15
N THR A 160 -4.21 -16.04 -10.28
CA THR A 160 -4.95 -15.87 -11.54
C THR A 160 -5.45 -17.21 -12.10
N SER A 161 -4.66 -18.28 -11.99
CA SER A 161 -5.01 -19.61 -12.50
C SER A 161 -5.96 -20.39 -11.58
N THR A 162 -5.87 -20.16 -10.26
CA THR A 162 -6.62 -20.93 -9.26
C THR A 162 -7.82 -20.19 -8.68
N ASN A 163 -7.87 -18.87 -8.88
CA ASN A 163 -8.79 -17.94 -8.22
C ASN A 163 -8.78 -18.04 -6.68
N LYS A 164 -7.69 -18.58 -6.09
CA LYS A 164 -7.52 -18.70 -4.64
C LYS A 164 -6.88 -17.45 -4.06
N MET A 165 -7.29 -17.11 -2.85
CA MET A 165 -6.70 -16.00 -2.09
C MET A 165 -5.27 -16.38 -1.67
N ILE A 166 -4.29 -15.59 -2.10
CA ILE A 166 -2.87 -15.78 -1.77
C ILE A 166 -2.50 -14.97 -0.53
N SER A 167 -3.07 -13.77 -0.39
CA SER A 167 -2.88 -12.92 0.78
C SER A 167 -4.00 -11.89 0.87
N CYS A 168 -4.33 -11.45 2.08
CA CYS A 168 -5.21 -10.31 2.32
C CYS A 168 -4.60 -9.42 3.40
N LEU A 169 -4.44 -8.13 3.08
CA LEU A 169 -3.84 -7.13 3.96
C LEU A 169 -4.82 -5.97 4.22
N SER A 170 -4.89 -5.55 5.48
CA SER A 170 -5.53 -4.32 5.89
C SER A 170 -4.48 -3.33 6.39
N CYS A 171 -4.51 -2.14 5.81
CA CYS A 171 -3.60 -1.05 6.14
C CYS A 171 -4.38 0.22 6.53
N LEU A 172 -3.88 0.94 7.52
CA LEU A 172 -4.34 2.27 7.89
C LEU A 172 -3.12 3.18 7.98
N VAL A 173 -3.11 4.22 7.16
CA VAL A 173 -2.10 5.28 7.20
C VAL A 173 -2.75 6.59 7.62
N GLU A 174 -2.02 7.36 8.41
CA GLU A 174 -2.35 8.75 8.74
C GLU A 174 -1.32 9.65 8.06
N ILE A 175 -1.80 10.66 7.35
CA ILE A 175 -1.01 11.67 6.66
C ILE A 175 -1.20 12.99 7.39
N THR A 176 -0.11 13.58 7.87
CA THR A 176 -0.12 14.89 8.50
C THR A 176 0.77 15.85 7.71
N ASN A 177 0.56 17.15 7.90
CA ASN A 177 1.56 18.13 7.49
C ASN A 177 2.78 18.00 8.42
N GLU A 178 3.98 18.30 7.91
CA GLU A 178 5.16 18.57 8.74
C GLU A 178 5.07 19.92 9.45
#